data_AF-A0A091B7D5-F1
#
_entry.id   AF-A0A091B7D5-F1
#
_cell.length_a   1.000
_cell.length_b   1.000
_cell.length_c   1.000
_cell.angle_alpha   90.00
_cell.angle_beta   90.00
_cell.angle_gamma   90.00
#
_symmetry.space_group_name_H-M   'P 1'
#
loop_
_entity.id
_entity.type
_entity.pdbx_description
1 polymer ?
#
loop_
_entity_poly.entity_id
_entity_poly.type
_entity_poly.pdbx_seq_one_letter_code
_entity_poly.pdbx_strand_id
1 'polypeptide(L)'
;MRYLRTFRSSKTFKALLLFFSGTGILYLLLFSPWGNRLLCGVVEQGLSSAFETPVQVREFSLTHNRFDLLFDDENGNVISTQGGFSLLTLRLYAHYRIDYPQKGGINALGIPLKTEGSLNGGISAFDIHGNAKALGGDVLYRIQLHRFKLASLYLVLNRIYYEGLLRLLDYPSSTDTVLKGTVDLRGFDTRFVEGFVRLSTQTDRFVPTEILSDKDNEPFSLHSLLADQYGQVRAFDVNVILEASMEHAGVLEQFVGMHLAGPADLKVILTGDKKLLALNGRSSIARSDTSFSALIPNLEPKRLAIDVAHADVAEVFTLFALPSPLTGTVDINGNFGIESGKLDVRLNRASTLPEVLKREYNITQPPIRFNADLTADLSKTGVRYRGSFASDLKRLEFADSASHDQMLRELLKTFR
;
A
#
# COMPACT_ATOMS: atom_id res chain seq x y z
N MET A 1 -25.56 51.44 47.54
CA MET A 1 -26.54 51.57 46.44
C MET A 1 -26.28 52.71 45.43
N ARG A 2 -25.47 53.76 45.74
CA ARG A 2 -25.23 54.90 44.80
C ARG A 2 -24.29 54.57 43.63
N TYR A 3 -23.38 53.60 43.78
CA TYR A 3 -22.45 53.15 42.73
C TYR A 3 -23.09 52.31 41.61
N LEU A 4 -24.23 51.65 41.86
CA LEU A 4 -24.95 50.88 40.83
C LEU A 4 -25.72 51.77 39.84
N ARG A 5 -26.11 52.99 40.24
CA ARG A 5 -26.83 53.93 39.37
C ARG A 5 -25.92 54.65 38.37
N THR A 6 -24.66 54.93 38.73
CA THR A 6 -23.69 55.56 37.82
C THR A 6 -23.08 54.58 36.81
N PHE A 7 -23.05 53.29 37.12
CA PHE A 7 -22.59 52.27 36.16
C PHE A 7 -23.57 52.11 34.99
N ARG A 8 -24.88 52.17 35.25
CA ARG A 8 -25.93 51.95 34.23
C ARG A 8 -26.00 53.04 33.15
N SER A 9 -25.42 54.23 33.37
CA SER A 9 -25.37 55.32 32.38
C SER A 9 -24.00 55.51 31.72
N SER A 10 -22.98 54.73 32.10
CA SER A 10 -21.64 54.87 31.56
C SER A 10 -21.56 54.40 30.10
N LYS A 11 -20.64 55.00 29.34
CA LYS A 11 -20.33 54.56 27.96
C LYS A 11 -19.89 53.09 27.92
N THR A 12 -19.20 52.62 28.96
CA THR A 12 -18.75 51.22 29.10
C THR A 12 -19.91 50.24 29.29
N PHE A 13 -20.91 50.59 30.09
CA PHE A 13 -22.10 49.75 30.27
C PHE A 13 -22.94 49.66 28.99
N LYS A 14 -23.11 50.77 28.26
CA LYS A 14 -23.79 50.76 26.95
C LYS A 14 -23.02 49.91 25.93
N ALA A 15 -21.69 50.00 25.90
CA ALA A 15 -20.86 49.18 25.02
C ALA A 15 -20.94 47.68 25.36
N LEU A 16 -20.88 47.31 26.64
CA LEU A 16 -21.07 45.92 27.09
C LEU A 16 -22.47 45.40 26.77
N LEU A 17 -23.50 46.22 26.98
CA LEU A 17 -24.88 45.84 26.66
C LEU A 17 -25.08 45.62 25.16
N LEU A 18 -24.50 46.48 24.31
CA LEU A 18 -24.50 46.28 22.86
C LEU A 18 -23.75 45.00 22.47
N PHE A 19 -22.60 44.73 23.08
CA PHE A 19 -21.83 43.51 22.82
C PHE A 19 -22.59 42.24 23.23
N PHE A 20 -23.16 42.19 24.44
CA PHE A 20 -23.96 41.05 24.92
C PHE A 20 -25.28 40.89 24.16
N SER A 21 -25.92 42.00 23.78
CA SER A 21 -27.10 41.96 22.92
C SER A 21 -26.76 41.45 21.53
N GLY A 22 -25.64 41.89 20.94
CA GLY A 22 -25.19 41.43 19.63
C GLY A 22 -24.82 39.94 19.63
N THR A 23 -24.06 39.49 20.64
CA THR A 23 -23.74 38.07 20.81
C THR A 23 -24.97 37.22 21.12
N GLY A 24 -25.94 37.75 21.89
CA GLY A 24 -27.21 37.09 22.14
C GLY A 24 -28.07 36.95 20.87
N ILE A 25 -28.14 37.99 20.04
CA ILE A 25 -28.82 37.92 18.74
C ILE A 25 -28.14 36.91 17.81
N LEU A 26 -26.80 36.94 17.73
CA LEU A 26 -26.03 36.00 16.92
C LEU A 26 -26.25 34.55 17.40
N TYR A 27 -26.27 34.33 18.72
CA TYR A 27 -26.55 33.03 19.32
C TYR A 27 -27.97 32.54 18.97
N LEU A 28 -28.98 33.41 19.10
CA LEU A 28 -30.36 33.08 18.73
C LEU A 28 -30.50 32.82 17.23
N LEU A 29 -29.76 33.54 16.38
CA LEU A 29 -29.72 33.28 14.95
C LEU A 29 -29.09 31.91 14.68
N LEU A 30 -27.92 31.61 15.23
CA LEU A 30 -27.22 30.34 14.97
C LEU A 30 -27.96 29.09 15.44
N PHE A 31 -28.74 29.18 16.53
CA PHE A 31 -29.32 28.01 17.20
C PHE A 31 -30.85 27.95 17.20
N SER A 32 -31.51 28.77 16.36
CA SER A 32 -32.96 28.71 16.17
C SER A 32 -33.34 28.04 14.85
N PRO A 33 -34.55 27.45 14.74
CA PRO A 33 -35.04 26.88 13.48
C PRO A 33 -35.04 27.90 12.32
N TRP A 34 -35.30 29.18 12.61
CA TRP A 34 -35.31 30.23 11.59
C TRP A 34 -33.90 30.50 11.06
N GLY A 35 -32.91 30.65 11.94
CA GLY A 35 -31.55 30.87 11.46
C GLY A 35 -30.89 29.63 10.87
N ASN A 36 -31.26 28.41 11.30
CA ASN A 36 -30.84 27.18 10.60
C ASN A 36 -31.28 27.16 9.13
N ARG A 37 -32.48 27.66 8.81
CA ARG A 37 -32.94 27.81 7.41
C ARG A 37 -32.07 28.79 6.62
N LEU A 38 -31.60 29.87 7.23
CA LEU A 38 -30.69 30.82 6.58
C LEU A 38 -29.28 30.21 6.39
N LEU A 39 -28.81 29.49 7.40
CA LEU A 39 -27.49 28.85 7.39
C LEU A 39 -27.42 27.67 6.42
N CYS A 40 -28.53 26.99 6.15
CA CYS A 40 -28.57 25.84 5.24
C CYS A 40 -27.91 26.15 3.90
N GLY A 41 -28.22 27.29 3.27
CA GLY A 41 -27.60 27.69 2.00
C GLY A 41 -26.11 28.02 2.12
N VAL A 42 -25.66 28.54 3.27
CA VAL A 42 -24.24 28.80 3.54
C VAL A 42 -23.48 27.49 3.73
N VAL A 43 -24.08 26.52 4.45
CA VAL A 43 -23.53 25.17 4.62
C VAL A 43 -23.45 24.47 3.28
N GLU A 44 -24.50 24.55 2.45
CA GLU A 44 -24.53 23.96 1.12
C GLU A 44 -23.44 24.52 0.20
N GLN A 45 -23.27 25.84 0.16
CA GLN A 45 -22.18 26.49 -0.58
C GLN A 45 -20.81 26.09 -0.04
N GLY A 46 -20.66 26.02 1.29
CA GLY A 46 -19.42 25.61 1.94
C GLY A 46 -19.05 24.17 1.62
N LEU A 47 -20.02 23.25 1.66
CA LEU A 47 -19.83 21.84 1.29
C LEU A 47 -19.52 21.70 -0.20
N SER A 48 -20.26 22.39 -1.07
CA SER A 48 -20.04 22.32 -2.51
C SER A 48 -18.66 22.84 -2.90
N SER A 49 -18.18 23.89 -2.25
CA SER A 49 -16.82 24.40 -2.43
C SER A 49 -15.76 23.44 -1.88
N ALA A 50 -16.01 22.78 -0.75
CA ALA A 50 -15.04 21.88 -0.12
C ALA A 50 -14.87 20.57 -0.90
N PHE A 51 -15.94 20.08 -1.52
CA PHE A 51 -15.92 18.88 -2.35
C PHE A 51 -15.73 19.15 -3.85
N GLU A 52 -15.61 20.43 -4.24
CA GLU A 52 -15.48 20.86 -5.64
C GLU A 52 -16.59 20.29 -6.55
N THR A 53 -17.79 20.12 -6.00
CA THR A 53 -18.94 19.50 -6.68
C THR A 53 -20.26 19.98 -6.09
N PRO A 54 -21.35 20.11 -6.87
CA PRO A 54 -22.65 20.50 -6.31
C PRO A 54 -23.14 19.51 -5.26
N VAL A 55 -23.46 20.03 -4.08
CA VAL A 55 -24.03 19.28 -2.96
C VAL A 55 -25.41 19.84 -2.64
N GLN A 56 -26.36 18.97 -2.28
CA GLN A 56 -27.69 19.36 -1.80
C GLN A 56 -27.83 18.97 -0.33
N VAL A 57 -28.12 19.96 0.52
CA VAL A 57 -28.36 19.70 1.95
C VAL A 57 -29.83 19.32 2.15
N ARG A 58 -30.07 18.09 2.61
CA ARG A 58 -31.41 17.54 2.85
C ARG A 58 -31.92 17.86 4.24
N GLU A 59 -31.06 17.72 5.23
CA GLU A 59 -31.38 18.00 6.62
C GLU A 59 -30.23 18.79 7.24
N PHE A 60 -30.58 19.88 7.95
CA PHE A 60 -29.63 20.67 8.70
C PHE A 60 -30.28 21.19 9.97
N SER A 61 -29.69 20.83 11.11
CA SER A 61 -30.08 21.33 12.42
C SER A 61 -28.84 21.66 13.22
N LEU A 62 -28.78 22.88 13.73
CA LEU A 62 -27.76 23.32 14.67
C LEU A 62 -28.42 23.86 15.92
N THR A 63 -27.97 23.37 17.07
CA THR A 63 -28.38 23.83 18.40
C THR A 63 -27.12 24.13 19.21
N HIS A 64 -27.27 24.67 20.41
CA HIS A 64 -26.13 25.09 21.24
C HIS A 64 -25.12 23.99 21.60
N ASN A 65 -25.52 22.72 21.50
CA ASN A 65 -24.68 21.57 21.86
C ASN A 65 -24.87 20.33 20.98
N ARG A 66 -25.68 20.42 19.92
CA ARG A 66 -25.97 19.31 19.01
C ARG A 66 -26.13 19.79 17.58
N PHE A 67 -25.83 18.91 16.64
CA PHE A 67 -26.05 19.13 15.23
C PHE A 67 -26.55 17.87 14.55
N ASP A 68 -27.21 18.07 13.42
CA ASP A 68 -27.64 17.04 12.47
C ASP A 68 -27.43 17.58 11.06
N LEU A 69 -26.87 16.76 10.19
CA LEU A 69 -26.55 17.11 8.82
C LEU A 69 -26.67 15.88 7.91
N LEU A 70 -27.53 15.99 6.91
CA LEU A 70 -27.69 15.04 5.81
C LEU A 70 -27.52 15.79 4.49
N PHE A 71 -26.63 15.31 3.63
CA PHE A 71 -26.46 15.87 2.29
C PHE A 71 -26.11 14.78 1.27
N ASP A 72 -26.43 15.07 0.02
CA ASP A 72 -26.11 14.22 -1.12
C ASP A 72 -25.61 15.02 -2.32
N ASP A 73 -25.07 14.32 -3.30
CA ASP A 73 -24.71 14.88 -4.60
C ASP A 73 -25.60 14.34 -5.73
N GLU A 74 -25.38 14.83 -6.95
CA GLU A 74 -26.13 14.40 -8.13
C GLU A 74 -25.87 12.93 -8.51
N ASN A 75 -24.78 12.32 -8.03
CA ASN A 75 -24.42 10.92 -8.28
C ASN A 75 -25.06 9.96 -7.26
N GLY A 76 -25.85 10.48 -6.32
CA GLY A 76 -26.52 9.69 -5.29
C GLY A 76 -25.59 9.25 -4.17
N ASN A 77 -24.43 9.89 -4.01
CA ASN A 77 -23.56 9.71 -2.85
C ASN A 77 -24.14 10.46 -1.66
N VAL A 78 -24.22 9.82 -0.49
CA VAL A 78 -24.88 10.37 0.69
C VAL A 78 -23.93 10.40 1.89
N ILE A 79 -23.94 11.52 2.62
CA ILE A 79 -23.31 11.64 3.93
C ILE A 79 -24.37 12.07 4.95
N SER A 80 -24.43 11.35 6.07
CA SER A 80 -25.19 11.73 7.25
C SER A 80 -24.26 11.81 8.46
N THR A 81 -24.39 12.85 9.27
CA THR A 81 -23.64 13.01 10.51
C THR A 81 -24.48 13.72 11.56
N GLN A 82 -24.47 13.19 12.77
CA GLN A 82 -25.22 13.73 13.89
C GLN A 82 -24.43 13.57 15.18
N GLY A 83 -24.51 14.55 16.07
CA GLY A 83 -23.68 14.52 17.26
C GLY A 83 -23.86 15.67 18.23
N GLY A 84 -23.07 15.61 19.29
CA GLY A 84 -22.94 16.67 20.28
C GLY A 84 -21.59 17.36 20.21
N PHE A 85 -21.55 18.63 20.59
CA PHE A 85 -20.32 19.39 20.72
C PHE A 85 -20.38 20.34 21.93
N SER A 86 -19.21 20.83 22.33
CA SER A 86 -19.06 21.82 23.40
C SER A 86 -18.21 22.98 22.90
N LEU A 87 -18.81 24.18 22.88
CA LEU A 87 -18.11 25.42 22.51
C LEU A 87 -17.07 25.85 23.56
N LEU A 88 -17.23 25.39 24.81
CA LEU A 88 -16.31 25.70 25.91
C LEU A 88 -15.06 24.82 25.87
N THR A 89 -15.25 23.51 25.69
CA THR A 89 -14.14 22.55 25.69
C THR A 89 -13.59 22.29 24.29
N LEU A 90 -14.25 22.81 23.24
CA LEU A 90 -13.91 22.57 21.84
C LEU A 90 -13.80 21.08 21.49
N ARG A 91 -14.77 20.30 21.99
CA ARG A 91 -14.86 18.85 21.77
C ARG A 91 -16.11 18.51 20.97
N LEU A 92 -15.99 17.49 20.14
CA LEU A 92 -17.03 16.92 19.30
C LEU A 92 -17.17 15.44 19.62
N TYR A 93 -18.40 14.95 19.66
CA TYR A 93 -18.75 13.54 19.62
C TYR A 93 -19.87 13.36 18.59
N ALA A 94 -19.62 12.62 17.52
CA ALA A 94 -20.57 12.45 16.44
C ALA A 94 -20.57 11.04 15.88
N HIS A 95 -21.71 10.62 15.35
CA HIS A 95 -21.82 9.44 14.51
C HIS A 95 -21.96 9.89 13.06
N TYR A 96 -21.38 9.12 12.15
CA TYR A 96 -21.53 9.36 10.72
C TYR A 96 -21.91 8.08 9.99
N ARG A 97 -22.51 8.27 8.82
CA ARG A 97 -22.76 7.26 7.81
C ARG A 97 -22.47 7.88 6.45
N ILE A 98 -21.77 7.12 5.62
CA ILE A 98 -21.38 7.46 4.25
C ILE A 98 -21.82 6.30 3.37
N ASP A 99 -22.56 6.60 2.31
CA ASP A 99 -22.97 5.62 1.29
C ASP A 99 -22.63 6.17 -0.08
N TYR A 100 -21.58 5.62 -0.67
CA TYR A 100 -21.07 5.95 -2.00
C TYR A 100 -21.31 4.77 -2.93
N PRO A 101 -22.46 4.73 -3.64
CA PRO A 101 -22.76 3.64 -4.56
C PRO A 101 -22.01 3.75 -5.89
N GLN A 102 -21.61 4.96 -6.30
CA GLN A 102 -21.00 5.25 -7.59
C GLN A 102 -19.72 6.08 -7.46
N LYS A 103 -18.94 6.14 -8.55
CA LYS A 103 -17.74 6.97 -8.63
C LYS A 103 -18.11 8.44 -8.91
N GLY A 104 -17.25 9.38 -8.52
CA GLY A 104 -17.40 10.81 -8.84
C GLY A 104 -18.20 11.60 -7.81
N GLY A 105 -18.34 12.90 -8.04
CA GLY A 105 -18.98 13.83 -7.09
C GLY A 105 -18.21 13.89 -5.77
N ILE A 106 -18.89 13.75 -4.64
CA ILE A 106 -18.26 13.77 -3.30
C ILE A 106 -17.43 12.50 -3.02
N ASN A 107 -17.59 11.43 -3.83
CA ASN A 107 -16.78 10.23 -3.73
C ASN A 107 -15.44 10.37 -4.47
N ALA A 108 -14.50 11.06 -3.83
CA ALA A 108 -13.14 11.25 -4.35
C ALA A 108 -12.32 9.95 -4.47
N LEU A 109 -12.70 8.88 -3.75
CA LEU A 109 -11.98 7.60 -3.79
C LEU A 109 -12.23 6.82 -5.08
N GLY A 110 -13.28 7.18 -5.85
CA GLY A 110 -13.59 6.52 -7.11
C GLY A 110 -13.94 5.03 -6.96
N ILE A 111 -14.32 4.58 -5.77
CA ILE A 111 -14.76 3.21 -5.48
C ILE A 111 -16.06 3.20 -4.69
N PRO A 112 -16.93 2.19 -4.88
CA PRO A 112 -18.06 1.99 -4.00
C PRO A 112 -17.60 1.81 -2.56
N LEU A 113 -18.18 2.58 -1.64
CA LEU A 113 -17.84 2.60 -0.23
C LEU A 113 -19.10 2.80 0.60
N LYS A 114 -19.36 1.92 1.55
CA LYS A 114 -20.32 2.18 2.62
C LYS A 114 -19.59 2.19 3.94
N THR A 115 -19.71 3.22 4.74
CA THR A 115 -19.08 3.24 6.05
C THR A 115 -19.89 3.98 7.08
N GLU A 116 -19.83 3.50 8.31
CA GLU A 116 -20.42 4.17 9.45
C GLU A 116 -19.47 4.05 10.65
N GLY A 117 -19.59 4.98 11.58
CA GLY A 117 -18.67 5.05 12.69
C GLY A 117 -18.95 6.19 13.65
N SER A 118 -17.94 6.51 14.45
CA SER A 118 -17.97 7.66 15.34
C SER A 118 -16.70 8.50 15.26
N LEU A 119 -16.86 9.78 15.59
CA LEU A 119 -15.84 10.80 15.69
C LEU A 119 -15.86 11.29 17.12
N ASN A 120 -14.70 11.34 17.78
CA ASN A 120 -14.60 11.81 19.16
C ASN A 120 -13.30 12.57 19.37
N GLY A 121 -13.37 13.78 19.91
CA GLY A 121 -12.17 14.51 20.32
C GLY A 121 -12.26 16.00 20.05
N GLY A 122 -11.11 16.64 19.94
CA GLY A 122 -10.97 18.07 19.66
C GLY A 122 -9.68 18.34 18.88
N ILE A 123 -9.26 19.61 18.85
CA ILE A 123 -8.10 20.03 18.05
C ILE A 123 -6.80 19.31 18.48
N SER A 124 -6.63 18.97 19.76
CA SER A 124 -5.43 18.29 20.24
C SER A 124 -5.35 16.84 19.78
N ALA A 125 -6.44 16.09 19.89
CA ALA A 125 -6.56 14.69 19.52
C ALA A 125 -7.99 14.40 19.05
N PHE A 126 -8.11 13.77 17.89
CA PHE A 126 -9.39 13.46 17.25
C PHE A 126 -9.36 12.00 16.77
N ASP A 127 -10.20 11.18 17.37
CA ASP A 127 -10.35 9.76 17.08
C ASP A 127 -11.50 9.54 16.11
N ILE A 128 -11.26 8.73 15.09
CA ILE A 128 -12.25 8.29 14.11
C ILE A 128 -12.22 6.77 14.11
N HIS A 129 -13.34 6.11 14.31
CA HIS A 129 -13.40 4.66 14.16
C HIS A 129 -14.72 4.23 13.57
N GLY A 130 -14.69 3.14 12.81
CA GLY A 130 -15.87 2.65 12.13
C GLY A 130 -15.65 1.32 11.43
N ASN A 131 -16.72 0.89 10.78
CA ASN A 131 -16.73 -0.23 9.86
C ASN A 131 -17.06 0.28 8.45
N ALA A 132 -16.43 -0.32 7.46
CA ALA A 132 -16.68 -0.02 6.06
C ALA A 132 -16.87 -1.31 5.27
N LYS A 133 -17.71 -1.24 4.25
CA LYS A 133 -17.71 -2.14 3.10
C LYS A 133 -17.03 -1.42 1.96
N ALA A 134 -15.85 -1.87 1.59
CA ALA A 134 -15.02 -1.29 0.55
C ALA A 134 -14.36 -2.42 -0.23
N LEU A 135 -14.21 -2.24 -1.55
CA LEU A 135 -13.50 -3.20 -2.39
C LEU A 135 -14.06 -4.64 -2.24
N GLY A 136 -15.38 -4.75 -2.09
CA GLY A 136 -16.12 -6.01 -1.91
C GLY A 136 -15.98 -6.69 -0.55
N GLY A 137 -15.12 -6.20 0.35
CA GLY A 137 -14.92 -6.79 1.68
C GLY A 137 -15.27 -5.85 2.83
N ASP A 138 -15.01 -6.32 4.05
CA ASP A 138 -15.21 -5.55 5.28
C ASP A 138 -13.87 -4.97 5.77
N VAL A 139 -13.92 -3.71 6.22
CA VAL A 139 -12.79 -2.99 6.81
C VAL A 139 -13.22 -2.42 8.15
N LEU A 140 -12.57 -2.83 9.24
CA LEU A 140 -12.62 -2.10 10.50
C LEU A 140 -11.47 -1.10 10.50
N TYR A 141 -11.71 0.12 10.94
CA TYR A 141 -10.66 1.12 11.01
C TYR A 141 -10.72 1.94 12.29
N ARG A 142 -9.54 2.39 12.71
CA ARG A 142 -9.34 3.42 13.72
C ARG A 142 -8.24 4.35 13.23
N ILE A 143 -8.56 5.62 13.13
CA ILE A 143 -7.67 6.69 12.70
C ILE A 143 -7.57 7.67 13.86
N GLN A 144 -6.36 8.07 14.20
CA GLN A 144 -6.14 9.14 15.18
C GLN A 144 -5.48 10.32 14.49
N LEU A 145 -5.99 11.51 14.77
CA LEU A 145 -5.42 12.75 14.28
C LEU A 145 -4.92 13.59 15.46
N HIS A 146 -3.72 14.16 15.33
CA HIS A 146 -3.23 15.21 16.22
C HIS A 146 -3.18 16.53 15.45
N ARG A 147 -3.92 17.53 15.91
CA ARG A 147 -4.05 18.82 15.19
C ARG A 147 -4.45 18.62 13.72
N PHE A 148 -5.41 17.70 13.50
CA PHE A 148 -5.91 17.29 12.18
C PHE A 148 -4.86 16.71 11.22
N LYS A 149 -3.70 16.29 11.72
CA LYS A 149 -2.71 15.50 10.98
C LYS A 149 -2.83 14.04 11.40
N LEU A 150 -2.71 13.12 10.44
CA LEU A 150 -2.67 11.68 10.74
C LEU A 150 -1.57 11.38 11.75
N ALA A 151 -1.93 10.74 12.85
CA ALA A 151 -1.02 10.28 13.89
C ALA A 151 -0.88 8.76 13.88
N SER A 152 -2.01 8.04 13.74
CA SER A 152 -2.02 6.58 13.60
C SER A 152 -3.15 6.09 12.71
N LEU A 153 -2.93 4.93 12.10
CA LEU A 153 -3.84 4.19 11.26
C LEU A 153 -3.86 2.73 11.70
N TYR A 154 -5.03 2.25 12.12
CA TYR A 154 -5.28 0.85 12.40
C TYR A 154 -6.40 0.35 11.49
N LEU A 155 -6.15 -0.74 10.75
CA LEU A 155 -7.12 -1.38 9.85
C LEU A 155 -7.17 -2.88 10.13
N VAL A 156 -8.36 -3.46 10.11
CA VAL A 156 -8.55 -4.92 9.99
C VAL A 156 -9.32 -5.17 8.71
N LEU A 157 -8.70 -5.91 7.81
CA LEU A 157 -9.20 -6.23 6.48
C LEU A 157 -9.77 -7.65 6.50
N ASN A 158 -11.00 -7.81 6.02
CA ASN A 158 -11.62 -9.12 5.86
C ASN A 158 -12.20 -9.24 4.44
N ARG A 159 -11.67 -10.19 3.68
CA ARG A 159 -12.17 -10.56 2.34
C ARG A 159 -12.20 -9.38 1.34
N ILE A 160 -11.13 -8.58 1.32
CA ILE A 160 -10.95 -7.49 0.35
C ILE A 160 -10.60 -8.08 -1.01
N TYR A 161 -11.36 -7.75 -2.05
CA TYR A 161 -11.11 -8.31 -3.38
C TYR A 161 -9.87 -7.68 -4.02
N TYR A 162 -8.90 -8.51 -4.38
CA TYR A 162 -7.67 -8.08 -5.05
C TYR A 162 -7.96 -7.37 -6.37
N GLU A 163 -8.97 -7.85 -7.11
CA GLU A 163 -9.45 -7.20 -8.33
C GLU A 163 -9.84 -5.73 -8.10
N GLY A 164 -10.50 -5.44 -6.98
CA GLY A 164 -10.86 -4.07 -6.61
C GLY A 164 -9.64 -3.18 -6.36
N LEU A 165 -8.58 -3.75 -5.77
CA LEU A 165 -7.30 -3.04 -5.55
C LEU A 165 -6.57 -2.77 -6.86
N LEU A 166 -6.48 -3.75 -7.76
CA LEU A 166 -5.84 -3.53 -9.06
C LEU A 166 -6.59 -2.50 -9.91
N ARG A 167 -7.92 -2.52 -9.87
CA ARG A 167 -8.75 -1.51 -10.56
C ARG A 167 -8.54 -0.09 -10.04
N LEU A 168 -8.12 0.09 -8.79
CA LEU A 168 -7.74 1.42 -8.25
C LEU A 168 -6.41 1.92 -8.82
N LEU A 169 -5.55 0.99 -9.23
CA LEU A 169 -4.24 1.26 -9.83
C LEU A 169 -4.30 1.19 -11.35
N ASP A 170 -5.50 1.15 -11.93
CA ASP A 170 -5.76 0.93 -13.36
C ASP A 170 -5.11 -0.32 -13.96
N TYR A 171 -4.80 -1.31 -13.10
CA TYR A 171 -4.31 -2.62 -13.52
C TYR A 171 -5.46 -3.60 -13.73
N PRO A 172 -5.42 -4.43 -14.79
CA PRO A 172 -6.41 -5.47 -15.00
C PRO A 172 -6.25 -6.56 -13.95
N SER A 173 -7.35 -7.21 -13.59
CA SER A 173 -7.34 -8.47 -12.85
C SER A 173 -8.60 -9.26 -13.13
N SER A 174 -8.49 -10.58 -13.16
CA SER A 174 -9.65 -11.47 -13.23
C SER A 174 -9.59 -12.60 -12.20
N THR A 175 -8.70 -12.49 -11.22
CA THR A 175 -8.53 -13.49 -10.17
C THR A 175 -9.61 -13.33 -9.11
N ASP A 176 -10.05 -14.43 -8.51
CA ASP A 176 -10.95 -14.42 -7.34
C ASP A 176 -10.23 -14.19 -6.01
N THR A 177 -8.97 -13.77 -6.06
CA THR A 177 -8.12 -13.58 -4.89
C THR A 177 -8.73 -12.56 -3.93
N VAL A 178 -8.79 -12.95 -2.66
CA VAL A 178 -9.20 -12.08 -1.56
C VAL A 178 -8.06 -11.89 -0.56
N LEU A 179 -8.01 -10.70 0.03
CA LEU A 179 -7.02 -10.26 1.00
C LEU A 179 -7.69 -10.14 2.38
N LYS A 180 -7.02 -10.62 3.41
CA LYS A 180 -7.36 -10.37 4.82
C LYS A 180 -6.10 -9.99 5.59
N GLY A 181 -6.24 -9.26 6.69
CA GLY A 181 -5.07 -8.83 7.42
C GLY A 181 -5.30 -7.70 8.42
N THR A 182 -4.20 -7.16 8.91
CA THR A 182 -4.17 -6.04 9.85
C THR A 182 -3.06 -5.08 9.49
N VAL A 183 -3.36 -3.79 9.55
CA VAL A 183 -2.39 -2.69 9.46
C VAL A 183 -2.46 -1.95 10.79
N ASP A 184 -1.34 -1.79 11.49
CA ASP A 184 -1.23 -0.94 12.68
C ASP A 184 0.03 -0.09 12.52
N LEU A 185 -0.16 1.18 12.13
CA LEU A 185 0.91 2.13 11.86
C LEU A 185 0.70 3.39 12.69
N ARG A 186 1.78 3.93 13.27
CA ARG A 186 1.74 5.09 14.16
C ARG A 186 2.92 6.02 13.91
N GLY A 187 2.85 7.24 14.44
CA GLY A 187 3.91 8.24 14.37
C GLY A 187 4.02 8.96 13.02
N PHE A 188 2.93 9.01 12.25
CA PHE A 188 2.86 9.77 11.00
C PHE A 188 3.06 11.28 11.24
N ASP A 189 2.56 11.82 12.35
CA ASP A 189 2.64 13.23 12.74
C ASP A 189 4.01 13.61 13.30
N THR A 190 4.69 12.65 13.96
CA THR A 190 6.06 12.78 14.46
C THR A 190 7.12 12.47 13.40
N ARG A 191 6.70 11.93 12.23
CA ARG A 191 7.58 11.45 11.16
C ARG A 191 8.48 10.29 11.58
N PHE A 192 8.08 9.55 12.61
CA PHE A 192 8.67 8.29 13.00
C PHE A 192 7.61 7.20 12.82
N VAL A 193 7.56 6.63 11.61
CA VAL A 193 6.52 5.66 11.27
C VAL A 193 6.93 4.28 11.76
N GLU A 194 6.20 3.75 12.73
CA GLU A 194 6.43 2.41 13.27
C GLU A 194 5.17 1.57 13.29
N GLY A 195 5.35 0.25 13.31
CA GLY A 195 4.27 -0.70 13.48
C GLY A 195 4.37 -1.91 12.56
N PHE A 196 3.24 -2.49 12.18
CA PHE A 196 3.21 -3.69 11.36
C PHE A 196 2.08 -3.72 10.34
N VAL A 197 2.33 -4.46 9.27
CA VAL A 197 1.38 -4.82 8.23
C VAL A 197 1.41 -6.34 8.13
N ARG A 198 0.31 -7.01 8.44
CA ARG A 198 0.16 -8.45 8.25
C ARG A 198 -0.95 -8.71 7.25
N LEU A 199 -0.61 -9.33 6.13
CA LEU A 199 -1.52 -9.61 5.04
C LEU A 199 -1.49 -11.09 4.69
N SER A 200 -2.63 -11.64 4.32
CA SER A 200 -2.71 -12.98 3.74
C SER A 200 -3.71 -12.99 2.60
N THR A 201 -3.38 -13.67 1.51
CA THR A 201 -4.29 -13.90 0.40
C THR A 201 -4.92 -15.29 0.50
N GLN A 202 -6.11 -15.41 -0.08
CA GLN A 202 -6.75 -16.69 -0.38
C GLN A 202 -7.22 -16.63 -1.83
N THR A 203 -6.94 -17.68 -2.60
CA THR A 203 -7.23 -17.73 -4.03
C THR A 203 -7.79 -19.10 -4.38
N ASP A 204 -9.05 -19.16 -4.83
CA ASP A 204 -9.65 -20.41 -5.27
C ASP A 204 -9.25 -20.71 -6.73
N ARG A 205 -9.23 -19.68 -7.59
CA ARG A 205 -8.79 -19.74 -8.99
C ARG A 205 -7.94 -18.53 -9.35
N PHE A 206 -6.64 -18.77 -9.46
CA PHE A 206 -5.74 -17.78 -10.05
C PHE A 206 -5.87 -17.78 -11.58
N VAL A 207 -5.97 -16.59 -12.16
CA VAL A 207 -5.94 -16.37 -13.61
C VAL A 207 -4.85 -15.35 -13.89
N PRO A 208 -3.75 -15.74 -14.57
CA PRO A 208 -2.71 -14.81 -14.96
C PRO A 208 -3.32 -13.66 -15.74
N THR A 209 -2.91 -12.44 -15.39
CA THR A 209 -3.44 -11.26 -16.08
C THR A 209 -2.42 -10.75 -17.08
N GLU A 210 -2.89 -10.14 -18.17
CA GLU A 210 -2.00 -9.46 -19.11
C GLU A 210 -1.14 -8.45 -18.33
N ILE A 211 0.18 -8.63 -18.40
CA ILE A 211 1.14 -7.71 -17.81
C ILE A 211 1.16 -6.49 -18.72
N LEU A 212 0.63 -5.39 -18.23
CA LEU A 212 0.63 -4.16 -19.01
C LEU A 212 2.08 -3.70 -19.20
N SER A 213 2.56 -3.76 -20.44
CA SER A 213 3.81 -3.10 -20.83
C SER A 213 3.52 -1.60 -20.85
N ASP A 214 3.81 -0.95 -19.74
CA ASP A 214 3.60 0.48 -19.59
C ASP A 214 4.28 1.27 -20.69
N LYS A 215 3.48 1.89 -21.55
CA LYS A 215 3.98 2.93 -22.45
C LYS A 215 4.05 4.29 -21.76
N ASP A 216 3.40 4.44 -20.60
CA ASP A 216 3.20 5.71 -19.91
C ASP A 216 3.69 5.75 -18.44
N ASN A 217 4.00 4.63 -17.77
CA ASN A 217 4.70 4.68 -16.47
C ASN A 217 6.19 5.00 -16.63
N GLU A 218 6.53 6.27 -16.50
CA GLU A 218 7.89 6.62 -16.10
C GLU A 218 8.21 5.93 -14.75
N PRO A 219 9.36 5.24 -14.63
CA PRO A 219 9.76 4.62 -13.38
C PRO A 219 9.87 5.71 -12.30
N PHE A 220 9.05 5.63 -11.26
CA PHE A 220 9.15 6.53 -10.12
C PHE A 220 10.27 6.06 -9.18
N SER A 221 10.95 7.01 -8.56
CA SER A 221 11.95 6.72 -7.52
C SER A 221 11.33 6.83 -6.13
N LEU A 222 11.90 6.17 -5.13
CA LEU A 222 11.53 6.39 -3.73
C LEU A 222 11.71 7.87 -3.34
N HIS A 223 12.70 8.54 -3.93
CA HIS A 223 12.90 9.98 -3.75
C HIS A 223 11.71 10.78 -4.26
N SER A 224 11.21 10.52 -5.48
CA SER A 224 10.07 11.25 -6.03
C SER A 224 8.76 11.01 -5.27
N LEU A 225 8.59 9.81 -4.68
CA LEU A 225 7.42 9.52 -3.83
C LEU A 225 7.42 10.28 -2.50
N LEU A 226 8.60 10.60 -1.97
CA LEU A 226 8.75 11.21 -0.64
C LEU A 226 9.11 12.71 -0.69
N ALA A 227 9.42 13.22 -1.88
CA ALA A 227 9.75 14.61 -2.10
C ALA A 227 8.48 15.48 -2.07
N ASP A 228 8.59 16.69 -1.53
CA ASP A 228 7.55 17.70 -1.68
C ASP A 228 7.57 18.34 -3.09
N GLN A 229 6.67 19.29 -3.32
CA GLN A 229 6.55 20.03 -4.58
C GLN A 229 7.85 20.77 -5.02
N TYR A 230 8.84 20.91 -4.13
CA TYR A 230 10.14 21.51 -4.42
C TYR A 230 11.24 20.46 -4.59
N GLY A 231 10.90 19.18 -4.65
CA GLY A 231 11.85 18.09 -4.74
C GLY A 231 12.55 17.78 -3.41
N GLN A 232 12.10 18.32 -2.27
CA GLN A 232 12.77 18.10 -0.99
C GLN A 232 12.13 17.00 -0.16
N VAL A 233 12.95 16.04 0.27
CA VAL A 233 12.55 15.02 1.24
C VAL A 233 12.79 15.52 2.65
N ARG A 234 11.70 15.72 3.39
CA ARG A 234 11.75 16.06 4.81
C ARG A 234 12.28 14.88 5.62
N ALA A 235 12.96 15.16 6.73
CA ALA A 235 13.46 14.10 7.61
C ALA A 235 12.31 13.21 8.11
N PHE A 236 12.58 11.91 8.19
CA PHE A 236 11.69 10.89 8.70
C PHE A 236 12.53 9.72 9.18
N ASP A 237 11.95 8.92 10.06
CA ASP A 237 12.46 7.63 10.50
C ASP A 237 11.36 6.58 10.31
N VAL A 238 11.75 5.34 10.02
CA VAL A 238 10.81 4.22 9.81
C VAL A 238 11.29 2.97 10.54
N ASN A 239 10.35 2.23 11.10
CA ASN A 239 10.54 0.89 11.66
C ASN A 239 9.25 0.07 11.50
N VAL A 240 9.08 -0.53 10.33
CA VAL A 240 7.85 -1.23 9.94
C VAL A 240 8.14 -2.68 9.64
N ILE A 241 7.32 -3.58 10.19
CA ILE A 241 7.35 -5.01 9.89
C ILE A 241 6.23 -5.34 8.91
N LEU A 242 6.56 -5.92 7.76
CA LEU A 242 5.61 -6.46 6.79
C LEU A 242 5.66 -7.99 6.85
N GLU A 243 4.53 -8.63 7.10
CA GLU A 243 4.33 -10.07 7.00
C GLU A 243 3.27 -10.32 5.93
N ALA A 244 3.61 -11.01 4.86
CA ALA A 244 2.69 -11.37 3.78
C ALA A 244 2.72 -12.89 3.58
N SER A 245 1.55 -13.51 3.53
CA SER A 245 1.39 -14.92 3.18
C SER A 245 0.50 -15.01 1.95
N MET A 246 1.04 -15.56 0.86
CA MET A 246 0.36 -15.63 -0.42
C MET A 246 0.15 -17.09 -0.80
N GLU A 247 -1.10 -17.49 -1.04
CA GLU A 247 -1.39 -18.80 -1.65
C GLU A 247 -0.89 -18.86 -3.10
N HIS A 248 -0.83 -17.71 -3.78
CA HIS A 248 -0.33 -17.59 -5.14
C HIS A 248 0.47 -16.28 -5.33
N ALA A 249 1.77 -16.39 -5.63
CA ALA A 249 2.68 -15.26 -5.87
C ALA A 249 2.31 -14.44 -7.11
N GLY A 250 1.45 -14.99 -7.97
CA GLY A 250 0.92 -14.29 -9.14
C GLY A 250 0.19 -12.98 -8.85
N VAL A 251 -0.20 -12.72 -7.59
CA VAL A 251 -0.68 -11.40 -7.16
C VAL A 251 0.39 -10.29 -7.26
N LEU A 252 1.61 -10.62 -7.65
CA LEU A 252 2.70 -9.65 -7.81
C LEU A 252 3.12 -9.44 -9.28
N GLU A 253 2.52 -10.15 -10.24
CA GLU A 253 2.96 -10.16 -11.65
C GLU A 253 3.01 -8.77 -12.28
N GLN A 254 2.03 -7.91 -11.95
CA GLN A 254 1.98 -6.53 -12.46
C GLN A 254 3.14 -5.66 -11.96
N PHE A 255 3.67 -5.94 -10.77
CA PHE A 255 4.75 -5.14 -10.16
C PHE A 255 6.14 -5.67 -10.51
N VAL A 256 6.25 -6.98 -10.79
CA VAL A 256 7.51 -7.62 -11.17
C VAL A 256 7.71 -7.64 -12.69
N GLY A 257 6.63 -7.53 -13.46
CA GLY A 257 6.68 -7.57 -14.92
C GLY A 257 6.93 -8.96 -15.49
N MET A 258 6.63 -10.02 -14.71
CA MET A 258 6.76 -11.41 -15.14
C MET A 258 5.68 -12.27 -14.49
N HIS A 259 5.31 -13.37 -15.14
CA HIS A 259 4.38 -14.34 -14.56
C HIS A 259 5.00 -15.06 -13.36
N LEU A 260 4.20 -15.23 -12.32
CA LEU A 260 4.59 -15.82 -11.05
C LEU A 260 3.53 -16.82 -10.58
N ALA A 261 3.96 -17.93 -10.03
CA ALA A 261 3.04 -18.94 -9.49
C ALA A 261 3.56 -19.56 -8.18
N GLY A 262 2.73 -20.43 -7.62
CA GLY A 262 3.01 -21.09 -6.35
C GLY A 262 2.87 -20.18 -5.13
N PRO A 263 2.89 -20.76 -3.92
CA PRO A 263 2.77 -20.01 -2.68
C PRO A 263 4.07 -19.27 -2.34
N ALA A 264 3.94 -18.19 -1.57
CA ALA A 264 5.08 -17.45 -1.04
C ALA A 264 4.73 -16.80 0.30
N ASP A 265 5.53 -17.10 1.34
CA ASP A 265 5.51 -16.31 2.57
C ASP A 265 6.69 -15.35 2.59
N LEU A 266 6.45 -14.17 3.15
CA LEU A 266 7.38 -13.07 3.18
C LEU A 266 7.31 -12.38 4.53
N LYS A 267 8.46 -12.17 5.17
CA LYS A 267 8.61 -11.31 6.33
C LYS A 267 9.71 -10.30 6.07
N VAL A 268 9.37 -9.02 6.10
CA VAL A 268 10.27 -7.91 5.81
C VAL A 268 10.27 -6.92 6.96
N ILE A 269 11.44 -6.39 7.29
CA ILE A 269 11.64 -5.30 8.23
C ILE A 269 12.23 -4.13 7.44
N LEU A 270 11.50 -3.02 7.41
CA LEU A 270 11.92 -1.75 6.83
C LEU A 270 12.35 -0.82 7.95
N THR A 271 13.62 -0.42 7.95
CA THR A 271 14.21 0.44 8.98
C THR A 271 15.07 1.54 8.37
N GLY A 272 15.16 2.68 9.05
CA GLY A 272 16.13 3.73 8.73
C GLY A 272 15.47 5.08 8.48
N ASP A 273 16.15 5.92 7.72
CA ASP A 273 15.77 7.31 7.50
C ASP A 273 16.00 7.73 6.03
N LYS A 274 15.84 9.03 5.74
CA LYS A 274 16.12 9.57 4.40
C LYS A 274 17.55 9.37 3.90
N LYS A 275 18.53 9.16 4.78
CA LYS A 275 19.95 8.99 4.42
C LYS A 275 20.26 7.54 4.11
N LEU A 276 19.68 6.62 4.87
CA LEU A 276 19.85 5.19 4.66
C LEU A 276 18.57 4.44 5.06
N LEU A 277 17.88 3.92 4.05
CA LEU A 277 16.87 2.89 4.24
C LEU A 277 17.50 1.51 4.11
N ALA A 278 17.11 0.62 5.01
CA ALA A 278 17.48 -0.78 4.99
C ALA A 278 16.21 -1.64 4.98
N LEU A 279 16.16 -2.59 4.06
CA LEU A 279 15.12 -3.59 3.96
C LEU A 279 15.77 -4.94 4.23
N ASN A 280 15.29 -5.67 5.23
CA ASN A 280 15.76 -7.03 5.54
C ASN A 280 14.59 -8.00 5.51
N GLY A 281 14.70 -9.05 4.72
CA GLY A 281 13.60 -9.97 4.46
C GLY A 281 13.98 -11.44 4.62
N ARG A 282 12.97 -12.25 4.93
CA ARG A 282 12.99 -13.72 4.89
C ARG A 282 11.79 -14.23 4.12
N SER A 283 11.95 -15.37 3.44
CA SER A 283 10.89 -15.98 2.66
C SER A 283 11.03 -17.50 2.58
N SER A 284 9.90 -18.18 2.40
CA SER A 284 9.79 -19.62 2.16
C SER A 284 9.58 -19.97 0.66
N ILE A 285 9.83 -19.01 -0.23
CA ILE A 285 9.58 -19.14 -1.67
C ILE A 285 10.32 -20.36 -2.24
N ALA A 286 9.68 -21.09 -3.14
CA ALA A 286 10.21 -22.33 -3.70
C ALA A 286 10.66 -23.37 -2.64
N ARG A 287 9.97 -23.42 -1.48
CA ARG A 287 10.28 -24.30 -0.34
C ARG A 287 11.71 -24.15 0.18
N SER A 288 12.24 -22.94 0.12
CA SER A 288 13.61 -22.62 0.52
C SER A 288 13.67 -21.92 1.87
N ASP A 289 14.89 -21.81 2.41
CA ASP A 289 15.23 -20.81 3.42
C ASP A 289 15.86 -19.60 2.72
N THR A 290 15.02 -18.64 2.29
CA THR A 290 15.49 -17.43 1.62
C THR A 290 15.64 -16.28 2.60
N SER A 291 16.76 -15.57 2.51
CA SER A 291 16.97 -14.25 3.11
C SER A 291 17.41 -13.24 2.05
N PHE A 292 17.02 -11.99 2.21
CA PHE A 292 17.45 -10.92 1.34
C PHE A 292 17.60 -9.62 2.10
N SER A 293 18.47 -8.75 1.63
CA SER A 293 18.66 -7.42 2.19
C SER A 293 18.92 -6.41 1.09
N ALA A 294 18.33 -5.22 1.23
CA ALA A 294 18.60 -4.10 0.35
C ALA A 294 19.03 -2.88 1.17
N LEU A 295 20.08 -2.21 0.70
CA LEU A 295 20.52 -0.93 1.24
C LEU A 295 20.25 0.17 0.21
N ILE A 296 19.50 1.17 0.64
CA ILE A 296 18.95 2.23 -0.19
C ILE A 296 19.42 3.58 0.39
N PRO A 297 20.70 3.94 0.21
CA PRO A 297 21.21 5.23 0.66
C PRO A 297 20.62 6.36 -0.18
N ASN A 298 20.23 7.44 0.48
CA ASN A 298 19.59 8.61 -0.14
C ASN A 298 18.38 8.24 -1.02
N LEU A 299 17.63 7.20 -0.63
CA LEU A 299 16.44 6.72 -1.37
C LEU A 299 16.74 6.21 -2.79
N GLU A 300 18.00 5.88 -3.07
CA GLU A 300 18.42 5.21 -4.30
C GLU A 300 18.95 3.81 -3.97
N PRO A 301 18.41 2.74 -4.58
CA PRO A 301 18.87 1.38 -4.32
C PRO A 301 20.32 1.22 -4.80
N LYS A 302 21.23 0.84 -3.90
CA LYS A 302 22.66 0.65 -4.25
C LYS A 302 23.15 -0.76 -4.11
N ARG A 303 22.56 -1.54 -3.19
CA ARG A 303 22.97 -2.91 -2.92
C ARG A 303 21.78 -3.79 -2.64
N LEU A 304 21.82 -5.00 -3.18
CA LEU A 304 20.90 -6.09 -2.94
C LEU A 304 21.71 -7.35 -2.69
N ALA A 305 21.50 -7.99 -1.55
CA ALA A 305 22.04 -9.31 -1.27
C ALA A 305 20.87 -10.30 -1.12
N ILE A 306 21.03 -11.49 -1.69
CA ILE A 306 20.05 -12.57 -1.64
C ILE A 306 20.81 -13.85 -1.29
N ASP A 307 20.28 -14.63 -0.36
CA ASP A 307 20.80 -15.93 0.02
C ASP A 307 19.63 -16.90 0.10
N VAL A 308 19.60 -17.86 -0.81
CA VAL A 308 18.58 -18.91 -0.93
C VAL A 308 19.26 -20.22 -0.59
N ALA A 309 18.82 -20.88 0.47
CA ALA A 309 19.32 -22.21 0.83
C ALA A 309 18.27 -23.29 0.56
N HIS A 310 18.72 -24.40 -0.03
CA HIS A 310 17.97 -25.63 -0.24
C HIS A 310 16.63 -25.46 -0.98
N ALA A 311 16.51 -24.52 -1.92
CA ALA A 311 15.29 -24.38 -2.70
C ALA A 311 15.01 -25.64 -3.52
N ASP A 312 13.75 -26.05 -3.59
CA ASP A 312 13.35 -27.14 -4.48
C ASP A 312 13.37 -26.63 -5.92
N VAL A 313 14.14 -27.30 -6.78
CA VAL A 313 14.33 -26.88 -8.17
C VAL A 313 13.01 -26.85 -8.93
N ALA A 314 12.15 -27.85 -8.74
CA ALA A 314 10.87 -27.88 -9.44
C ALA A 314 9.97 -26.72 -9.00
N GLU A 315 10.01 -26.36 -7.72
CA GLU A 315 9.28 -25.19 -7.20
C GLU A 315 9.88 -23.86 -7.67
N VAL A 316 11.20 -23.77 -7.92
CA VAL A 316 11.82 -22.58 -8.54
C VAL A 316 11.31 -22.38 -9.97
N PHE A 317 11.22 -23.44 -10.77
CA PHE A 317 10.61 -23.34 -12.11
C PHE A 317 9.11 -23.00 -12.02
N THR A 318 8.39 -23.64 -11.10
CA THR A 318 6.98 -23.34 -10.83
C THR A 318 6.76 -21.88 -10.44
N LEU A 319 7.65 -21.29 -9.63
CA LEU A 319 7.57 -19.89 -9.26
C LEU A 319 7.50 -18.96 -10.47
N PHE A 320 8.21 -19.29 -11.55
CA PHE A 320 8.21 -18.50 -12.78
C PHE A 320 7.21 -19.00 -13.83
N ALA A 321 6.23 -19.79 -13.40
CA ALA A 321 5.22 -20.42 -14.26
C ALA A 321 5.83 -21.27 -15.39
N LEU A 322 7.00 -21.88 -15.16
CA LEU A 322 7.70 -22.73 -16.13
C LEU A 322 7.61 -24.21 -15.74
N PRO A 323 7.50 -25.13 -16.71
CA PRO A 323 7.65 -26.55 -16.45
C PRO A 323 9.10 -26.85 -16.06
N SER A 324 9.31 -27.59 -14.97
CA SER A 324 10.66 -27.95 -14.55
C SER A 324 11.25 -29.09 -15.41
N PRO A 325 12.38 -28.88 -16.11
CA PRO A 325 13.10 -29.96 -16.79
C PRO A 325 13.98 -30.78 -15.85
N LEU A 326 14.10 -30.36 -14.58
CA LEU A 326 15.01 -30.92 -13.59
C LEU A 326 14.31 -31.15 -12.25
N THR A 327 14.89 -31.99 -11.43
CA THR A 327 14.58 -32.13 -9.99
C THR A 327 15.87 -31.96 -9.20
N GLY A 328 15.80 -31.66 -7.91
CA GLY A 328 16.96 -31.49 -7.04
C GLY A 328 16.78 -30.32 -6.07
N THR A 329 17.88 -29.92 -5.45
CA THR A 329 17.92 -28.75 -4.56
C THR A 329 18.94 -27.73 -5.06
N VAL A 330 18.63 -26.44 -4.94
CA VAL A 330 19.52 -25.35 -5.36
C VAL A 330 19.81 -24.38 -4.22
N ASP A 331 21.08 -24.01 -4.08
CA ASP A 331 21.54 -22.91 -3.23
C ASP A 331 21.96 -21.74 -4.12
N ILE A 332 21.55 -20.52 -3.78
CA ILE A 332 21.84 -19.31 -4.55
C ILE A 332 22.36 -18.24 -3.61
N ASN A 333 23.55 -17.72 -3.86
CA ASN A 333 24.08 -16.55 -3.17
C ASN A 333 24.33 -15.43 -4.18
N GLY A 334 23.65 -14.31 -4.00
CA GLY A 334 23.73 -13.15 -4.87
C GLY A 334 24.11 -11.89 -4.10
N ASN A 335 25.02 -11.10 -4.64
CA ASN A 335 25.33 -9.76 -4.16
C ASN A 335 25.45 -8.82 -5.35
N PHE A 336 24.52 -7.88 -5.45
CA PHE A 336 24.35 -7.00 -6.59
C PHE A 336 24.49 -5.55 -6.13
N GLY A 337 25.32 -4.80 -6.83
CA GLY A 337 25.30 -3.35 -6.89
C GLY A 337 24.62 -2.87 -8.17
N ILE A 338 24.57 -1.56 -8.38
CA ILE A 338 23.91 -0.94 -9.54
C ILE A 338 24.46 -1.48 -10.87
N GLU A 339 25.76 -1.67 -10.97
CA GLU A 339 26.44 -1.96 -12.25
C GLU A 339 27.41 -3.16 -12.18
N SER A 340 27.35 -3.90 -11.08
CA SER A 340 28.24 -5.02 -10.80
C SER A 340 27.58 -5.99 -9.85
N GLY A 341 27.92 -7.26 -9.91
CA GLY A 341 27.43 -8.21 -8.92
C GLY A 341 28.14 -9.54 -9.01
N LYS A 342 27.86 -10.39 -8.04
CA LYS A 342 28.32 -11.77 -8.00
C LYS A 342 27.13 -12.66 -7.72
N LEU A 343 27.03 -13.76 -8.46
CA LEU A 343 26.02 -14.78 -8.29
C LEU A 343 26.72 -16.14 -8.24
N ASP A 344 26.55 -16.85 -7.14
CA ASP A 344 26.95 -18.24 -7.00
C ASP A 344 25.70 -19.11 -6.92
N VAL A 345 25.61 -20.13 -7.75
CA VAL A 345 24.53 -21.11 -7.79
C VAL A 345 25.12 -22.49 -7.63
N ARG A 346 24.58 -23.29 -6.70
CA ARG A 346 24.95 -24.69 -6.52
C ARG A 346 23.73 -25.57 -6.62
N LEU A 347 23.75 -26.48 -7.58
CA LEU A 347 22.70 -27.45 -7.81
C LEU A 347 23.18 -28.81 -7.28
N ASN A 348 22.42 -29.34 -6.33
CA ASN A 348 22.75 -30.55 -5.59
C ASN A 348 21.73 -31.65 -5.84
N ARG A 349 22.24 -32.89 -6.03
CA ARG A 349 21.43 -34.11 -6.24
C ARG A 349 20.41 -33.94 -7.36
N ALA A 350 20.81 -33.28 -8.45
CA ALA A 350 19.90 -33.02 -9.54
C ALA A 350 19.66 -34.24 -10.41
N SER A 351 18.47 -34.32 -10.99
CA SER A 351 18.14 -35.30 -12.02
C SER A 351 17.32 -34.67 -13.12
N THR A 352 17.67 -34.95 -14.37
CA THR A 352 16.89 -34.51 -15.53
C THR A 352 15.56 -35.25 -15.62
N LEU A 353 14.53 -34.60 -16.18
CA LEU A 353 13.25 -35.19 -16.54
C LEU A 353 13.14 -35.29 -18.07
N PRO A 354 13.48 -36.45 -18.67
CA PRO A 354 13.51 -36.62 -20.13
C PRO A 354 12.21 -36.24 -20.83
N GLU A 355 11.05 -36.53 -20.23
CA GLU A 355 9.75 -36.24 -20.83
C GLU A 355 9.53 -34.72 -21.00
N VAL A 356 9.91 -33.93 -20.00
CA VAL A 356 9.84 -32.46 -20.09
C VAL A 356 10.89 -31.93 -21.05
N LEU A 357 12.11 -32.46 -21.01
CA LEU A 357 13.17 -32.09 -21.96
C LEU A 357 12.79 -32.37 -23.42
N LYS A 358 12.12 -33.49 -23.67
CA LYS A 358 11.65 -33.84 -25.01
C LYS A 358 10.51 -32.93 -25.45
N ARG A 359 9.55 -32.67 -24.56
CA ARG A 359 8.37 -31.86 -24.88
C ARG A 359 8.70 -30.38 -25.08
N GLU A 360 9.47 -29.79 -24.17
CA GLU A 360 9.73 -28.35 -24.14
C GLU A 360 10.96 -27.94 -24.96
N TYR A 361 11.97 -28.81 -25.07
CA TYR A 361 13.26 -28.48 -25.69
C TYR A 361 13.64 -29.40 -26.86
N ASN A 362 12.81 -30.40 -27.19
CA ASN A 362 13.10 -31.42 -28.20
C ASN A 362 14.41 -32.20 -27.96
N ILE A 363 14.86 -32.28 -26.71
CA ILE A 363 16.08 -33.00 -26.31
C ILE A 363 15.68 -34.42 -25.88
N THR A 364 16.18 -35.43 -26.59
CA THR A 364 16.03 -36.84 -26.19
C THR A 364 17.29 -37.31 -25.49
N GLN A 365 17.20 -37.68 -24.22
CA GLN A 365 18.30 -38.25 -23.45
C GLN A 365 17.80 -39.18 -22.35
N PRO A 366 18.61 -40.13 -21.86
CA PRO A 366 18.28 -40.87 -20.63
C PRO A 366 18.22 -39.93 -19.42
N PRO A 367 17.61 -40.34 -18.28
CA PRO A 367 17.74 -39.61 -17.03
C PRO A 367 19.21 -39.51 -16.61
N ILE A 368 19.68 -38.29 -16.37
CA ILE A 368 21.05 -37.99 -15.94
C ILE A 368 21.01 -37.43 -14.53
N ARG A 369 21.81 -37.99 -13.62
CA ARG A 369 22.01 -37.45 -12.27
C ARG A 369 23.29 -36.64 -12.20
N PHE A 370 23.23 -35.46 -11.59
CA PHE A 370 24.38 -34.56 -11.56
C PHE A 370 24.37 -33.58 -10.40
N ASN A 371 25.55 -33.00 -10.13
CA ASN A 371 25.72 -31.77 -9.40
C ASN A 371 26.29 -30.70 -10.34
N ALA A 372 25.97 -29.44 -10.11
CA ALA A 372 26.51 -28.34 -10.88
C ALA A 372 26.78 -27.12 -10.01
N ASP A 373 27.83 -26.38 -10.35
CA ASP A 373 28.16 -25.11 -9.74
C ASP A 373 28.29 -24.06 -10.83
N LEU A 374 27.82 -22.84 -10.57
CA LEU A 374 27.97 -21.68 -11.44
C LEU A 374 28.36 -20.48 -10.59
N THR A 375 29.45 -19.82 -10.93
CA THR A 375 29.79 -18.48 -10.45
C THR A 375 29.71 -17.53 -11.63
N ALA A 376 28.94 -16.46 -11.50
CA ALA A 376 28.85 -15.37 -12.45
C ALA A 376 29.26 -14.05 -11.78
N ASP A 377 30.21 -13.35 -12.40
CA ASP A 377 30.65 -12.01 -12.03
C ASP A 377 30.11 -11.01 -13.07
N LEU A 378 29.14 -10.22 -12.65
CA LEU A 378 28.50 -9.18 -13.45
C LEU A 378 29.29 -7.87 -13.35
N SER A 379 29.43 -7.19 -14.47
CA SER A 379 30.09 -5.90 -14.59
C SER A 379 29.41 -5.05 -15.67
N LYS A 380 29.73 -3.75 -15.73
CA LYS A 380 29.25 -2.83 -16.78
C LYS A 380 29.39 -3.39 -18.20
N THR A 381 30.46 -4.11 -18.48
CA THR A 381 30.83 -4.54 -19.84
C THR A 381 30.30 -5.93 -20.21
N GLY A 382 29.72 -6.65 -19.25
CA GLY A 382 29.18 -7.99 -19.47
C GLY A 382 29.33 -8.88 -18.24
N VAL A 383 29.10 -10.17 -18.46
CA VAL A 383 29.11 -11.20 -17.42
C VAL A 383 30.21 -12.20 -17.73
N ARG A 384 31.10 -12.43 -16.76
CA ARG A 384 32.02 -13.57 -16.79
C ARG A 384 31.43 -14.67 -15.96
N TYR A 385 31.42 -15.89 -16.46
CA TYR A 385 30.86 -17.00 -15.74
C TYR A 385 31.76 -18.23 -15.87
N ARG A 386 31.78 -19.02 -14.81
CA ARG A 386 32.50 -20.29 -14.75
C ARG A 386 31.65 -21.29 -13.99
N GLY A 387 31.77 -22.55 -14.34
CA GLY A 387 31.00 -23.57 -13.68
C GLY A 387 31.55 -24.97 -13.90
N SER A 388 31.05 -25.86 -13.06
CA SER A 388 31.30 -27.29 -13.16
C SER A 388 29.97 -28.01 -13.32
N PHE A 389 29.99 -29.11 -14.06
CA PHE A 389 28.88 -30.05 -14.15
C PHE A 389 29.47 -31.45 -14.00
N ALA A 390 29.09 -32.14 -12.94
CA ALA A 390 29.55 -33.49 -12.66
C ALA A 390 28.35 -34.43 -12.65
N SER A 391 28.20 -35.22 -13.72
CA SER A 391 27.20 -36.28 -13.80
C SER A 391 27.80 -37.67 -13.63
N ASP A 392 26.91 -38.65 -13.59
CA ASP A 392 27.21 -40.08 -13.75
C ASP A 392 27.86 -40.43 -15.10
N LEU A 393 27.67 -39.60 -16.13
CA LEU A 393 28.25 -39.80 -17.45
C LEU A 393 29.59 -39.09 -17.64
N LYS A 394 29.71 -37.85 -17.18
CA LYS A 394 30.87 -36.99 -17.47
C LYS A 394 31.01 -35.86 -16.48
N ARG A 395 32.25 -35.45 -16.24
CA ARG A 395 32.58 -34.16 -15.63
C ARG A 395 32.96 -33.14 -16.71
N LEU A 396 32.36 -31.97 -16.65
CA LEU A 396 32.61 -30.83 -17.51
C LEU A 396 32.96 -29.63 -16.63
N GLU A 397 33.95 -28.86 -17.07
CA GLU A 397 34.29 -27.55 -16.51
C GLU A 397 34.20 -26.55 -17.66
N PHE A 398 33.64 -25.39 -17.41
CA PHE A 398 33.51 -24.33 -18.41
C PHE A 398 33.77 -22.97 -17.79
N ALA A 399 34.32 -22.07 -18.59
CA ALA A 399 34.51 -20.67 -18.23
C ALA A 399 34.42 -19.84 -19.51
N ASP A 400 33.58 -18.82 -19.49
CA ASP A 400 33.33 -17.97 -20.66
C ASP A 400 32.85 -16.57 -20.22
N SER A 401 32.64 -15.68 -21.19
CA SER A 401 32.13 -14.34 -20.96
C SER A 401 31.20 -13.90 -22.08
N ALA A 402 30.11 -13.23 -21.71
CA ALA A 402 29.17 -12.65 -22.67
C ALA A 402 29.07 -11.14 -22.45
N SER A 403 29.04 -10.37 -23.54
CA SER A 403 28.70 -8.93 -23.46
C SER A 403 27.19 -8.75 -23.31
N HIS A 404 26.77 -7.59 -22.79
CA HIS A 404 25.35 -7.24 -22.69
C HIS A 404 24.62 -7.34 -24.05
N ASP A 405 25.25 -6.87 -25.13
CA ASP A 405 24.68 -6.95 -26.47
C ASP A 405 24.52 -8.40 -26.96
N GLN A 406 25.45 -9.28 -26.60
CA GLN A 406 25.33 -10.71 -26.90
C GLN A 406 24.17 -11.32 -26.13
N MET A 407 24.06 -11.04 -24.83
CA MET A 407 22.96 -11.53 -23.99
C MET A 407 21.60 -11.04 -24.49
N LEU A 408 21.48 -9.76 -24.82
CA LEU A 408 20.23 -9.17 -25.34
C LEU A 408 19.84 -9.80 -26.69
N ARG A 409 20.82 -10.01 -27.59
CA ARG A 409 20.56 -10.68 -28.87
C ARG A 409 20.10 -12.13 -28.69
N GLU A 410 20.69 -12.88 -27.77
CA GLU A 410 20.27 -14.27 -27.51
C GLU A 410 18.91 -14.34 -26.81
N LEU A 411 18.63 -13.46 -25.84
CA LEU A 411 17.31 -13.34 -25.20
C LEU A 411 16.21 -13.02 -26.23
N LEU A 412 16.45 -12.07 -27.13
CA LEU A 412 15.50 -11.72 -28.18
C LEU A 412 15.24 -12.86 -29.18
N LYS A 413 16.17 -13.80 -29.34
CA LYS A 413 15.92 -15.04 -30.10
C LYS A 413 15.05 -16.03 -29.36
N THR A 414 15.02 -15.98 -28.02
CA THR A 414 14.20 -16.88 -27.19
C THR A 414 12.75 -16.40 -27.04
N PHE A 415 12.48 -15.13 -27.30
CA PHE A 415 11.13 -14.52 -27.31
C PHE A 415 10.48 -14.46 -28.70
N ARG A 416 11.07 -15.11 -29.71
CA ARG A 416 10.46 -15.41 -31.02
C ARG A 416 10.16 -16.89 -31.11
#